data_AF-A0A3Q9EVN0-F1
#
_entry.id   AF-A0A3Q9EVN0-F1
#
_cell.length_a   1.000
_cell.length_b   1.000
_cell.length_c   1.000
_cell.angle_alpha   90.00
_cell.angle_beta   90.00
_cell.angle_gamma   90.00
#
_symmetry.space_group_name_H-M   'P 1'
#
loop_
_entity.id
_entity.type
_entity.pdbx_description
1 polymer ?
#
loop_
_entity_poly.entity_id
_entity_poly.type
_entity_poly.pdbx_seq_one_letter_code
_entity_poly.pdbx_strand_id
1 'polypeptide(L)'
;MRVGGAGLAATLAVGVASSPASAQAGAPSASGVQPIEITAEQVPGGNPTFEDLEQLGFGDFNCSFDPFKVEPVTAGTHNFPSPLNGSVTITLVPTAAGPTFNFRINGEFATIGVIVKGGPNANFYDYRPEGIGSDEVLHAPINPMNQGQTYYDLSHVDFCVIDSPYNGDNGATTNT
;
A
#
# COMPACT_ATOMS: atom_id res chain seq x y z
N MET A 1 -55.36 14.64 -31.39
CA MET A 1 -54.79 13.71 -30.40
C MET A 1 -53.42 13.28 -30.93
N ARG A 2 -52.36 14.07 -30.74
CA ARG A 2 -51.31 13.92 -29.69
C ARG A 2 -50.82 12.47 -29.43
N VAL A 3 -49.60 12.22 -29.93
CA VAL A 3 -48.42 11.58 -29.31
C VAL A 3 -48.38 10.05 -29.13
N GLY A 4 -47.26 9.46 -29.56
CA GLY A 4 -46.59 8.30 -28.94
C GLY A 4 -46.11 7.27 -29.98
N GLY A 5 -44.86 6.87 -30.08
CA GLY A 5 -43.64 7.21 -29.36
C GLY A 5 -42.47 6.54 -30.10
N ALA A 6 -41.36 7.26 -30.27
CA ALA A 6 -40.12 6.71 -30.80
C ALA A 6 -39.32 6.09 -29.64
N GLY A 7 -39.12 4.78 -29.68
CA GLY A 7 -38.21 4.11 -28.76
C GLY A 7 -36.76 4.36 -29.20
N LEU A 8 -36.04 5.19 -28.44
CA LEU A 8 -34.58 5.28 -28.54
C LEU A 8 -33.97 4.12 -27.74
N ALA A 9 -33.41 3.14 -28.42
CA ALA A 9 -32.48 2.19 -27.82
C ALA A 9 -31.07 2.80 -27.86
N ALA A 10 -30.56 3.22 -26.70
CA ALA A 10 -29.17 3.62 -26.56
C ALA A 10 -28.34 2.39 -26.18
N THR A 11 -27.60 1.84 -27.14
CA THR A 11 -26.51 0.87 -26.88
C THR A 11 -25.31 1.63 -26.32
N LEU A 12 -24.96 1.37 -25.05
CA LEU A 12 -23.70 1.82 -24.45
C LEU A 12 -22.54 1.00 -25.02
N ALA A 13 -21.68 1.64 -25.81
CA ALA A 13 -20.41 1.08 -26.21
C ALA A 13 -19.41 1.23 -25.06
N VAL A 14 -18.98 0.11 -24.47
CA VAL A 14 -17.87 0.09 -23.50
C VAL A 14 -16.57 0.24 -24.28
N GLY A 15 -16.02 1.45 -24.28
CA GLY A 15 -14.71 1.73 -24.85
C GLY A 15 -13.62 1.15 -23.96
N VAL A 16 -12.95 0.09 -24.39
CA VAL A 16 -11.69 -0.36 -23.80
C VAL A 16 -10.59 0.58 -24.28
N ALA A 17 -10.22 1.56 -23.46
CA ALA A 17 -9.00 2.32 -23.65
C ALA A 17 -7.82 1.38 -23.37
N SER A 18 -7.05 1.05 -24.41
CA SER A 18 -5.75 0.42 -24.25
C SER A 18 -4.77 1.47 -23.73
N SER A 19 -4.73 1.64 -22.42
CA SER A 19 -3.61 2.34 -21.77
C SER A 19 -2.30 1.65 -22.18
N PRO A 20 -1.18 2.39 -22.36
CA PRO A 20 0.13 1.74 -22.49
C PRO A 20 0.27 0.76 -21.34
N ALA A 21 0.83 -0.44 -21.55
CA ALA A 21 0.97 -1.51 -20.55
C ALA A 21 1.30 -0.89 -19.19
N SER A 22 0.23 -0.70 -18.40
CA SER A 22 0.27 0.20 -17.26
C SER A 22 0.88 -0.61 -16.15
N ALA A 23 1.91 -0.07 -15.52
CA ALA A 23 2.45 -0.58 -14.27
C ALA A 23 1.27 -0.94 -13.36
N GLN A 24 0.96 -2.23 -13.25
CA GLN A 24 -0.21 -2.69 -12.52
C GLN A 24 0.29 -2.98 -11.12
N ALA A 25 0.06 -2.02 -10.23
CA ALA A 25 0.46 -2.10 -8.82
C ALA A 25 0.01 -3.41 -8.16
N GLY A 26 -1.10 -4.00 -8.64
CA GLY A 26 -1.60 -5.33 -8.32
C GLY A 26 -2.92 -5.30 -7.58
N ALA A 27 -3.17 -6.29 -6.72
CA ALA A 27 -4.42 -6.39 -5.98
C ALA A 27 -4.44 -5.40 -4.81
N PRO A 28 -5.61 -4.96 -4.33
CA PRO A 28 -5.69 -4.18 -3.10
C PRO A 28 -5.29 -5.02 -1.88
N SER A 29 -4.91 -4.35 -0.81
CA SER A 29 -4.75 -4.97 0.51
C SER A 29 -6.08 -5.49 1.06
N ALA A 30 -6.05 -6.24 2.17
CA ALA A 30 -7.26 -6.75 2.80
C ALA A 30 -8.20 -5.64 3.30
N SER A 31 -7.64 -4.48 3.65
CA SER A 31 -8.42 -3.28 4.01
C SER A 31 -8.99 -2.54 2.79
N GLY A 32 -8.76 -3.04 1.58
CA GLY A 32 -9.26 -2.46 0.34
C GLY A 32 -8.40 -1.31 -0.20
N VAL A 33 -7.20 -1.10 0.35
CA VAL A 33 -6.29 -0.05 -0.12
C VAL A 33 -5.60 -0.52 -1.40
N GLN A 34 -5.86 0.18 -2.50
CA GLN A 34 -5.23 -0.10 -3.79
C GLN A 34 -3.79 0.45 -3.77
N PRO A 35 -2.75 -0.38 -4.00
CA PRO A 35 -1.40 0.12 -4.11
C PRO A 35 -1.23 1.04 -5.32
N ILE A 36 -0.32 1.99 -5.20
CA ILE A 36 0.16 2.86 -6.27
C ILE A 36 1.58 2.43 -6.61
N GLU A 37 1.83 2.04 -7.86
CA GLU A 37 3.16 1.63 -8.28
C GLU A 37 4.03 2.86 -8.54
N ILE A 38 5.18 2.90 -7.89
CA ILE A 38 6.23 3.89 -8.10
C ILE A 38 7.34 3.23 -8.91
N THR A 39 7.53 3.72 -10.13
CA THR A 39 8.43 3.11 -11.11
C THR A 39 9.85 3.63 -10.97
N ALA A 40 10.83 2.84 -11.44
CA ALA A 40 12.22 3.27 -11.55
C ALA A 40 12.43 4.48 -12.48
N GLU A 41 11.45 4.81 -13.34
CA GLU A 41 11.45 6.01 -14.16
C GLU A 41 11.10 7.26 -13.35
N GLN A 42 10.16 7.13 -12.42
CA GLN A 42 9.78 8.22 -11.51
C GLN A 42 10.84 8.46 -10.44
N VAL A 43 11.41 7.39 -9.87
CA VAL A 43 12.50 7.48 -8.89
C VAL A 43 13.66 6.61 -9.37
N PRO A 44 14.76 7.21 -9.85
CA PRO A 44 15.92 6.47 -10.33
C PRO A 44 16.45 5.48 -9.28
N GLY A 45 16.62 4.22 -9.69
CA GLY A 45 17.02 3.13 -8.78
C GLY A 45 15.85 2.42 -8.09
N GLY A 46 14.62 2.95 -8.22
CA GLY A 46 13.40 2.23 -7.87
C GLY A 46 13.17 2.05 -6.38
N ASN A 47 13.94 2.72 -5.52
CA ASN A 47 13.84 2.70 -4.07
C ASN A 47 13.29 4.05 -3.58
N PRO A 48 11.98 4.32 -3.76
CA PRO A 48 11.41 5.58 -3.29
C PRO A 48 11.39 5.65 -1.77
N THR A 49 11.66 6.85 -1.26
CA THR A 49 11.43 7.27 0.11
C THR A 49 10.10 8.04 0.19
N PHE A 50 9.61 8.33 1.40
CA PHE A 50 8.45 9.21 1.58
C PHE A 50 8.72 10.63 1.07
N GLU A 51 9.97 11.13 1.17
CA GLU A 51 10.38 12.40 0.56
C GLU A 51 10.25 12.38 -0.96
N ASP A 52 10.62 11.27 -1.63
CA ASP A 52 10.40 11.13 -3.07
C ASP A 52 8.91 11.17 -3.41
N LEU A 53 8.04 10.57 -2.60
CA LEU A 53 6.59 10.63 -2.81
C LEU A 53 6.05 12.06 -2.71
N GLU A 54 6.56 12.86 -1.78
CA GLU A 54 6.20 14.28 -1.69
C GLU A 54 6.59 15.04 -2.96
N GLN A 55 7.80 14.80 -3.47
CA GLN A 55 8.28 15.40 -4.72
C GLN A 55 7.48 14.95 -5.95
N LEU A 56 6.94 13.74 -5.92
CA LEU A 56 6.02 13.22 -6.94
C LEU A 56 4.58 13.78 -6.80
N GLY A 57 4.31 14.58 -5.78
CA GLY A 57 3.01 15.25 -5.59
C GLY A 57 1.98 14.42 -4.82
N PHE A 58 2.40 13.38 -4.11
CA PHE A 58 1.51 12.66 -3.18
C PHE A 58 1.21 13.47 -1.91
N GLY A 59 1.87 14.61 -1.71
CA GLY A 59 1.69 15.48 -0.55
C GLY A 59 2.48 15.02 0.66
N ASP A 60 2.62 15.92 1.64
CA ASP A 60 3.47 15.79 2.83
C ASP A 60 3.13 14.54 3.67
N PHE A 61 4.16 13.76 4.00
CA PHE A 61 4.10 12.64 4.93
C PHE A 61 4.78 13.05 6.23
N ASN A 62 4.04 13.78 7.07
CA ASN A 62 4.48 14.20 8.39
C ASN A 62 4.49 13.02 9.39
N CYS A 63 5.41 12.08 9.18
CA CYS A 63 5.68 10.98 10.10
C CYS A 63 6.14 11.54 11.46
N SER A 64 5.80 10.89 12.57
CA SER A 64 6.28 11.29 13.91
C SER A 64 7.81 11.15 14.05
N PHE A 65 8.46 10.39 13.16
CA PHE A 65 9.90 10.15 13.14
C PHE A 65 10.35 9.66 11.75
N ASP A 66 11.66 9.52 11.55
CA ASP A 66 12.23 8.98 10.31
C ASP A 66 11.56 7.64 9.92
N PRO A 67 11.15 7.44 8.66
CA PRO A 67 10.47 6.22 8.23
C PRO A 67 11.15 4.94 8.72
N PHE A 68 10.35 4.04 9.32
CA PHE A 68 10.88 2.81 9.88
C PHE A 68 11.08 1.75 8.80
N LYS A 69 12.34 1.43 8.51
CA LYS A 69 12.72 0.45 7.50
C LYS A 69 12.93 -0.95 8.08
N VAL A 70 12.36 -1.97 7.44
CA VAL A 70 12.64 -3.39 7.72
C VAL A 70 13.31 -4.02 6.51
N GLU A 71 14.60 -4.33 6.63
CA GLU A 71 15.44 -4.96 5.59
C GLU A 71 16.42 -5.97 6.22
N PRO A 72 16.42 -7.26 5.80
CA PRO A 72 15.46 -7.89 4.89
C PRO A 72 14.06 -8.03 5.53
N VAL A 73 13.02 -8.14 4.70
CA VAL A 73 11.66 -8.40 5.20
C VAL A 73 11.59 -9.80 5.82
N THR A 74 11.46 -9.84 7.15
CA THR A 74 11.41 -11.08 7.94
C THR A 74 10.21 -11.08 8.86
N ALA A 75 9.61 -12.26 9.05
CA ALA A 75 8.51 -12.43 9.98
C ALA A 75 8.99 -12.25 11.43
N GLY A 76 8.19 -11.59 12.25
CA GLY A 76 8.52 -11.30 13.65
C GLY A 76 8.15 -9.88 14.05
N THR A 77 8.50 -9.52 15.28
CA THR A 77 8.28 -8.18 15.83
C THR A 77 9.56 -7.36 15.75
N HIS A 78 9.46 -6.19 15.14
CA HIS A 78 10.54 -5.23 14.92
C HIS A 78 10.26 -3.98 15.76
N ASN A 79 11.10 -3.72 16.77
CA ASN A 79 10.91 -2.58 17.66
C ASN A 79 11.33 -1.28 16.97
N PHE A 80 10.55 -0.23 17.18
CA PHE A 80 10.92 1.11 16.77
C PHE A 80 12.15 1.59 17.57
N PRO A 81 12.97 2.49 17.02
CA PRO A 81 14.12 3.02 17.73
C PRO A 81 13.69 3.84 18.96
N SER A 82 14.48 3.76 20.03
CA SER A 82 14.28 4.60 21.22
C SER A 82 14.31 6.10 20.85
N PRO A 83 13.49 6.94 21.49
CA PRO A 83 12.71 6.69 22.70
C PRO A 83 11.32 6.09 22.48
N LEU A 84 10.98 5.66 21.26
CA LEU A 84 9.65 5.15 20.94
C LEU A 84 9.40 3.79 21.60
N ASN A 85 8.27 3.65 22.27
CA ASN A 85 7.83 2.40 22.92
C ASN A 85 6.78 1.69 22.05
N GLY A 86 7.17 1.36 20.83
CA GLY A 86 6.30 0.70 19.84
C GLY A 86 7.05 -0.30 18.98
N SER A 87 6.30 -1.05 18.19
CA SER A 87 6.88 -2.02 17.25
C SER A 87 5.93 -2.28 16.09
N VAL A 88 6.45 -2.92 15.04
CA VAL A 88 5.64 -3.54 13.98
C VAL A 88 5.86 -5.05 13.98
N THR A 89 4.78 -5.81 14.01
CA THR A 89 4.80 -7.26 13.82
C THR A 89 4.49 -7.56 12.36
N ILE A 90 5.39 -8.27 11.69
CA ILE A 90 5.24 -8.71 10.30
C ILE A 90 4.99 -10.21 10.27
N THR A 91 3.99 -10.63 9.48
CA THR A 91 3.74 -12.04 9.16
C THR A 91 3.87 -12.24 7.66
N LEU A 92 4.75 -13.15 7.23
CA LEU A 92 4.91 -13.49 5.81
C LEU A 92 3.91 -14.58 5.42
N VAL A 93 3.22 -14.38 4.29
CA VAL A 93 2.23 -15.31 3.76
C VAL A 93 2.60 -15.68 2.32
N PRO A 94 3.06 -16.92 2.06
CA PRO A 94 3.30 -17.36 0.70
C PRO A 94 1.98 -17.57 -0.04
N THR A 95 1.86 -17.04 -1.25
CA THR A 95 0.69 -17.25 -2.12
C THR A 95 1.11 -17.79 -3.48
N ALA A 96 0.14 -18.24 -4.28
CA ALA A 96 0.40 -18.69 -5.65
C ALA A 96 0.95 -17.56 -6.55
N ALA A 97 0.65 -16.30 -6.24
CA ALA A 97 1.17 -15.14 -6.96
C ALA A 97 2.55 -14.68 -6.45
N GLY A 98 3.03 -15.19 -5.31
CA GLY A 98 4.26 -14.73 -4.67
C GLY A 98 4.07 -14.40 -3.19
N PRO A 99 5.13 -13.96 -2.49
CA PRO A 99 5.02 -13.62 -1.09
C PRO A 99 4.18 -12.36 -0.89
N THR A 100 3.23 -12.42 0.04
CA THR A 100 2.58 -11.26 0.63
C THR A 100 2.98 -11.15 2.10
N PHE A 101 2.66 -10.04 2.75
CA PHE A 101 2.85 -9.89 4.18
C PHE A 101 1.68 -9.16 4.82
N ASN A 102 1.50 -9.43 6.11
CA ASN A 102 0.59 -8.72 6.99
C ASN A 102 1.43 -7.93 7.98
N PHE A 103 0.93 -6.78 8.41
CA PHE A 103 1.55 -6.02 9.48
C PHE A 103 0.55 -5.68 10.59
N ARG A 104 1.07 -5.54 11.81
CA ARG A 104 0.37 -4.95 12.95
C ARG A 104 1.31 -4.01 13.69
N ILE A 105 0.90 -2.75 13.81
CA ILE A 105 1.54 -1.75 14.66
C ILE A 105 1.12 -2.02 16.11
N ASN A 106 2.09 -2.02 17.01
CA ASN A 106 1.89 -2.21 18.44
C ASN A 106 2.35 -0.95 19.20
N GLY A 107 1.58 -0.57 20.22
CA GLY A 107 1.79 0.67 20.97
C GLY A 107 0.84 1.78 20.52
N GLU A 108 1.06 2.98 21.04
CA GLU A 108 0.24 4.17 20.74
C GLU A 108 0.63 4.80 19.40
N PHE A 109 0.59 4.00 18.32
CA PHE A 109 1.03 4.38 16.99
C PHE A 109 0.12 3.81 15.90
N ALA A 110 0.09 4.49 14.75
CA ALA A 110 -0.52 4.00 13.51
C ALA A 110 0.40 4.32 12.32
N THR A 111 0.28 3.58 11.22
CA THR A 111 1.02 3.88 9.98
C THR A 111 0.13 4.65 9.01
N ILE A 112 0.62 5.76 8.46
CA ILE A 112 -0.09 6.56 7.44
C ILE A 112 0.38 6.24 6.03
N GLY A 113 1.48 5.51 5.89
CA GLY A 113 1.96 5.07 4.60
C GLY A 113 2.86 3.85 4.72
N VAL A 114 2.82 2.98 3.72
CA VAL A 114 3.70 1.81 3.62
C VAL A 114 4.27 1.74 2.20
N ILE A 115 5.59 1.71 2.08
CA ILE A 115 6.28 1.46 0.82
C ILE A 115 6.77 0.02 0.84
N VAL A 116 6.38 -0.78 -0.15
CA VAL A 116 6.73 -2.19 -0.30
C VAL A 116 7.64 -2.34 -1.51
N LYS A 117 8.90 -2.64 -1.25
CA LYS A 117 9.91 -2.75 -2.30
C LYS A 117 10.06 -4.18 -2.81
N GLY A 118 10.07 -4.33 -4.13
CA GLY A 118 10.51 -5.56 -4.81
C GLY A 118 10.86 -5.30 -6.28
N GLY A 119 11.86 -6.00 -6.81
CA GLY A 119 12.29 -5.81 -8.20
C GLY A 119 12.74 -4.36 -8.49
N PRO A 120 12.48 -3.82 -9.70
CA PRO A 120 12.87 -2.46 -10.07
C PRO A 120 11.92 -1.37 -9.54
N ASN A 121 10.73 -1.69 -9.04
CA ASN A 121 9.70 -0.71 -8.66
C ASN A 121 9.31 -0.84 -7.17
N ALA A 122 8.39 -0.03 -6.69
CA ALA A 122 7.80 -0.17 -5.35
C ALA A 122 6.29 0.02 -5.39
N ASN A 123 5.58 -0.61 -4.46
CA ASN A 123 4.16 -0.35 -4.23
C ASN A 123 4.03 0.57 -3.02
N PHE A 124 3.29 1.67 -3.17
CA PHE A 124 2.95 2.57 -2.08
C PHE A 124 1.48 2.39 -1.68
N TYR A 125 1.24 2.20 -0.38
CA TYR A 125 -0.10 2.11 0.22
C TYR A 125 -0.29 3.36 1.10
N ASP A 126 -1.28 4.18 0.76
CA ASP A 126 -1.62 5.41 1.47
C ASP A 126 -2.77 5.14 2.45
N TYR A 127 -2.53 5.41 3.74
CA TYR A 127 -3.49 5.24 4.83
C TYR A 127 -3.85 6.58 5.49
N ARG A 128 -3.49 7.72 4.89
CA ARG A 128 -3.78 9.05 5.42
C ARG A 128 -5.28 9.39 5.40
N PRO A 129 -5.69 10.37 6.22
CA PRO A 129 -4.87 11.05 7.25
C PRO A 129 -4.78 10.34 8.61
N GLU A 130 -5.68 9.43 8.92
CA GLU A 130 -5.82 8.84 10.27
C GLU A 130 -4.85 7.69 10.52
N GLY A 131 -4.33 7.07 9.46
CA GLY A 131 -3.47 5.90 9.53
C GLY A 131 -4.25 4.62 9.86
N ILE A 132 -3.52 3.51 9.90
CA ILE A 132 -4.06 2.19 10.24
C ILE A 132 -3.14 1.45 11.21
N GLY A 133 -3.76 0.64 12.08
CA GLY A 133 -3.07 -0.19 13.06
C GLY A 133 -2.60 -1.54 12.52
N SER A 134 -3.23 -2.07 11.47
CA SER A 134 -2.87 -3.34 10.85
C SER A 134 -3.50 -3.46 9.48
N ASP A 135 -2.83 -4.18 8.58
CA ASP A 135 -3.39 -4.56 7.30
C ASP A 135 -2.78 -5.88 6.83
N GLU A 136 -3.43 -6.54 5.88
CA GLU A 136 -3.07 -7.86 5.40
C GLU A 136 -2.93 -7.92 3.88
N VAL A 137 -2.24 -8.96 3.42
CA VAL A 137 -2.01 -9.28 2.01
C VAL A 137 -1.30 -8.18 1.19
N LEU A 138 -0.51 -7.34 1.84
CA LEU A 138 0.36 -6.37 1.15
C LEU A 138 1.44 -7.12 0.36
N HIS A 139 1.78 -6.58 -0.81
CA HIS A 139 2.71 -7.22 -1.72
C HIS A 139 3.57 -6.22 -2.49
N ALA A 140 4.74 -6.68 -2.95
CA ALA A 140 5.59 -5.98 -3.89
C ALA A 140 4.91 -5.82 -5.26
N PRO A 141 5.43 -4.95 -6.15
CA PRO A 141 4.88 -4.77 -7.48
C PRO A 141 4.76 -6.09 -8.26
N ILE A 142 3.84 -6.09 -9.22
CA ILE A 142 3.72 -7.19 -10.17
C ILE A 142 5.03 -7.34 -10.94
N ASN A 143 5.56 -8.55 -10.92
CA ASN A 143 6.63 -8.95 -11.82
C ASN A 143 6.03 -9.14 -13.22
N PRO A 144 6.43 -8.36 -14.23
CA PRO A 144 5.92 -8.50 -15.60
C PRO A 144 6.33 -9.83 -16.24
N MET A 145 7.30 -10.55 -15.66
CA MET A 145 7.56 -11.94 -16.03
C MET A 145 6.33 -12.82 -15.73
N ASN A 146 6.18 -13.94 -16.44
CA ASN A 146 5.01 -14.82 -16.31
C ASN A 146 3.67 -14.09 -16.55
N GLN A 147 3.63 -13.19 -17.53
CA GLN A 147 2.40 -12.47 -17.94
C GLN A 147 1.80 -11.58 -16.84
N GLY A 148 2.61 -11.10 -15.88
CA GLY A 148 2.12 -10.23 -14.81
C GLY A 148 1.27 -10.96 -13.76
N GLN A 149 1.37 -12.28 -13.68
CA GLN A 149 0.58 -13.08 -12.74
C GLN A 149 1.23 -13.24 -11.37
N THR A 150 2.49 -12.80 -11.23
CA THR A 150 3.28 -12.97 -10.00
C THR A 150 3.79 -11.64 -9.49
N TYR A 151 4.00 -11.52 -8.18
CA TYR A 151 4.71 -10.43 -7.54
C TYR A 151 6.23 -10.66 -7.56
N TYR A 152 7.00 -9.58 -7.46
CA TYR A 152 8.42 -9.71 -7.10
C TYR A 152 8.57 -10.21 -5.65
N ASP A 153 9.76 -10.72 -5.33
CA ASP A 153 10.14 -10.98 -3.95
C ASP A 153 10.28 -9.66 -3.16
N LEU A 154 9.95 -9.72 -1.87
CA LEU A 154 10.05 -8.59 -0.94
C LEU A 154 11.53 -8.29 -0.64
N SER A 155 11.96 -7.06 -0.90
CA SER A 155 13.33 -6.59 -0.60
C SER A 155 13.39 -5.89 0.76
N HIS A 156 12.58 -4.85 0.94
CA HIS A 156 12.37 -4.15 2.20
C HIS A 156 10.98 -3.50 2.23
N VAL A 157 10.58 -3.04 3.42
CA VAL A 157 9.37 -2.25 3.63
C VAL A 157 9.69 -1.04 4.49
N ASP A 158 9.10 0.11 4.16
CA ASP A 158 9.23 1.34 4.92
C ASP A 158 7.86 1.78 5.44
N PHE A 159 7.79 2.11 6.74
CA PHE A 159 6.58 2.58 7.40
C PHE A 159 6.71 4.04 7.80
N CYS A 160 5.76 4.87 7.38
CA CYS A 160 5.59 6.22 7.92
C CYS A 160 4.59 6.17 9.07
N VAL A 161 5.10 6.28 10.30
CA VAL A 161 4.33 6.06 11.52
C VAL A 161 4.03 7.40 12.20
N ILE A 162 2.83 7.51 12.75
CA ILE A 162 2.39 8.64 13.57
C ILE A 162 1.95 8.17 14.95
N ASP A 163 1.98 9.07 15.93
CA ASP A 163 1.35 8.85 17.24
C ASP A 163 -0.16 8.66 17.06
N SER A 164 -0.72 7.64 17.72
CA SER A 164 -2.15 7.35 17.66
C SER A 164 -2.62 6.78 19.00
N PRO A 165 -3.69 7.35 19.60
CA PRO A 165 -4.27 6.76 20.81
C PRO A 165 -4.93 5.40 20.53
N TYR A 166 -5.09 5.02 19.25
CA TYR A 166 -5.66 3.74 18.83
C TYR A 166 -4.57 2.69 18.78
N ASN A 167 -4.55 1.81 19.79
CA ASN A 167 -3.53 0.78 20.03
C ASN A 167 -3.64 -0.41 19.04
N GLY A 168 -3.56 -0.13 17.74
CA GLY A 168 -3.64 -1.15 16.69
C GLY A 168 -5.01 -1.79 16.47
N ASP A 169 -6.05 -1.39 17.23
CA ASP A 169 -7.42 -1.87 17.06
C ASP A 169 -8.24 -0.82 16.30
N ASN A 170 -8.89 -1.24 15.22
CA ASN A 170 -9.76 -0.41 14.37
C ASN A 170 -10.96 0.12 15.17
N GLY A 171 -10.78 1.15 16.00
CA GLY A 171 -11.80 2.10 16.44
C GLY A 171 -13.14 1.52 16.91
N ALA A 172 -13.21 0.27 17.37
CA ALA A 172 -14.42 -0.31 17.94
C ALA A 172 -14.55 0.26 19.36
N THR A 173 -14.98 1.51 19.43
CA THR A 173 -15.43 2.16 20.64
C THR A 173 -16.61 1.37 21.19
N THR A 174 -16.38 0.47 22.16
CA THR A 174 -17.44 0.04 23.06
C THR A 174 -17.73 1.21 23.99
N ASN A 175 -18.67 2.04 23.58
CA ASN A 175 -19.25 3.07 24.43
C ASN A 175 -20.02 2.37 25.56
N THR A 176 -19.59 2.55 26.80
CA THR A 176 -20.34 2.20 28.03
C THR A 176 -20.56 3.44 28.85
#